data_AF-A0A167G9C9-F1
#
_entry.id   AF-A0A167G9C9-F1
#
_cell.length_a   1.000
_cell.length_b   1.000
_cell.length_c   1.000
_cell.angle_alpha   90.00
_cell.angle_beta   90.00
_cell.angle_gamma   90.00
#
_symmetry.space_group_name_H-M   'P 1'
#
loop_
_entity.id
_entity.type
_entity.pdbx_description
1 polymer ?
#
loop_
_entity_poly.entity_id
_entity_poly.type
_entity_poly.pdbx_seq_one_letter_code
_entity_poly.pdbx_strand_id
1 'polypeptide(L)'
;AAKADQTAVDNALAAKADTATVNTQLAAKADKSAVETALQSTLKFNNSTLLWSSAHEYKVGEVARLSFDGNLYVAVQNVPSGSTVRPNTHSSHWVLLVEGQQPANNKAVFATSQVYSGNLGGSTGADAKCQSLADASDAAPSGVYKALLSTSSTTATRVIKDEHIYMRVDGRTVATGSNLLSSTPSWEIDLDENGNSVTGHVWTNTNRFGQRIDWRVCNDFTSSSTVDMYSNNGSVVGIIGTGSFTWLNGTVLSCNNNARLYCVQQ
;
A
#
# COMPACT_ATOMS: atom_id res chain seq x y z
N ALA A 1 19.09 21.57 83.86
CA ALA A 1 18.88 20.94 82.55
C ALA A 1 18.47 19.50 82.77
N ALA A 2 17.22 19.13 82.43
CA ALA A 2 16.81 17.73 82.46
C ALA A 2 17.54 16.99 81.34
N LYS A 3 18.34 15.97 81.69
CA LYS A 3 18.97 15.10 80.68
C LYS A 3 17.87 14.25 80.05
N ALA A 4 17.83 14.17 78.73
CA ALA A 4 16.91 13.27 78.05
C ALA A 4 17.22 11.82 78.46
N ASP A 5 16.19 11.06 78.83
CA ASP A 5 16.28 9.63 79.09
C ASP A 5 16.59 8.87 77.80
N GLN A 6 17.41 7.83 77.89
CA GLN A 6 17.87 7.03 76.76
C GLN A 6 16.70 6.44 75.96
N THR A 7 15.65 6.00 76.65
CA THR A 7 14.42 5.50 76.01
C THR A 7 13.73 6.58 75.18
N ALA A 8 13.76 7.84 75.62
CA ALA A 8 13.18 8.94 74.85
C ALA A 8 14.00 9.25 73.58
N VAL A 9 15.33 9.11 73.65
CA VAL A 9 16.22 9.29 72.49
C VAL A 9 16.03 8.15 71.48
N ASP A 10 15.95 6.90 71.94
CA ASP A 10 15.78 5.73 71.09
C ASP A 10 14.41 5.75 70.36
N ASN A 11 13.35 6.14 71.07
CA ASN A 11 12.01 6.32 70.48
C ASN A 11 11.99 7.44 69.42
N ALA A 12 12.66 8.56 69.69
CA ALA A 12 12.76 9.67 68.73
C ALA A 12 13.61 9.31 67.51
N LEU A 13 14.62 8.46 67.67
CA LEU A 13 15.48 7.98 66.59
C LEU A 13 14.78 6.96 65.70
N ALA A 14 13.97 6.07 66.29
CA ALA A 14 13.10 5.14 65.55
C ALA A 14 11.98 5.85 64.77
N ALA A 15 11.58 7.05 65.19
CA ALA A 15 10.64 7.90 64.45
C ALA A 15 11.29 8.69 63.29
N LYS A 16 12.63 8.73 63.20
CA LYS A 16 13.29 9.28 62.00
C LYS A 16 13.12 8.30 60.87
N ALA A 17 12.63 8.78 59.72
CA ALA A 17 12.34 7.96 58.55
C ALA A 17 13.52 7.03 58.24
N ASP A 18 13.32 5.73 58.47
CA ASP A 18 14.37 4.76 58.23
C ASP A 18 14.64 4.64 56.72
N THR A 19 15.87 4.30 56.37
CA THR A 19 16.32 4.26 54.97
C THR A 19 15.47 3.33 54.09
N ALA A 20 14.93 2.24 54.63
CA ALA A 20 14.01 1.35 53.92
C ALA A 20 12.66 2.02 53.67
N THR A 21 12.07 2.69 54.67
CA THR A 21 10.82 3.47 54.49
C THR A 21 11.00 4.57 53.44
N VAL A 22 12.12 5.31 53.48
CA VAL A 22 12.45 6.33 52.47
C VAL A 22 12.63 5.70 51.09
N ASN A 23 13.37 4.60 50.98
CA ASN A 23 13.59 3.91 49.70
C ASN A 23 12.29 3.34 49.11
N THR A 24 11.39 2.80 49.93
CA THR A 24 10.07 2.32 49.50
C THR A 24 9.20 3.46 48.99
N GLN A 25 9.18 4.62 49.68
CA GLN A 25 8.42 5.79 49.21
C GLN A 25 9.05 6.46 47.99
N LEU A 26 10.38 6.41 47.84
CA LEU A 26 11.08 6.92 46.65
C LEU A 26 10.81 6.04 45.43
N ALA A 27 10.73 4.72 45.61
CA ALA A 27 10.31 3.78 44.56
C ALA A 27 8.84 3.98 44.13
N ALA A 28 8.00 4.52 45.01
CA ALA A 28 6.60 4.86 44.71
C ALA A 28 6.45 6.24 44.03
N LYS A 29 7.46 7.13 44.08
CA LYS A 29 7.44 8.40 43.36
C LYS A 29 7.81 8.19 41.89
N ALA A 30 6.79 8.20 41.04
CA ALA A 30 6.86 8.03 39.59
C ALA A 30 7.57 6.74 39.17
N ASP A 31 6.82 5.63 39.24
CA ASP A 31 7.19 4.35 38.63
C ASP A 31 7.74 4.60 37.22
N LYS A 32 9.01 4.27 37.01
CA LYS A 32 9.68 4.38 35.72
C LYS A 32 8.86 3.69 34.62
N SER A 33 8.18 2.59 34.94
CA SER A 33 7.26 1.91 34.04
C SER A 33 6.02 2.74 33.71
N ALA A 34 5.46 3.51 34.64
CA ALA A 34 4.35 4.42 34.37
C ALA A 34 4.79 5.62 33.50
N VAL A 35 6.00 6.14 33.73
CA VAL A 35 6.59 7.21 32.89
C VAL A 35 6.91 6.68 31.50
N GLU A 36 7.48 5.48 31.39
CA GLU A 36 7.75 4.80 30.12
C GLU A 36 6.46 4.44 29.38
N THR A 37 5.43 4.00 30.10
CA THR A 37 4.09 3.73 29.54
C THR A 37 3.45 5.02 29.02
N ALA A 38 3.52 6.12 29.78
CA ALA A 38 3.03 7.43 29.34
C ALA A 38 3.81 7.98 28.12
N LEU A 39 5.11 7.68 28.05
CA LEU A 39 6.01 8.04 26.93
C LEU A 39 5.83 7.12 25.71
N GLN A 40 5.35 5.89 25.91
CA GLN A 40 4.96 4.95 24.85
C GLN A 40 3.54 5.22 24.35
N SER A 41 2.66 5.75 25.21
CA SER A 41 1.28 6.10 24.87
C SER A 41 1.13 7.51 24.27
N THR A 42 2.22 8.27 24.14
CA THR A 42 2.18 9.59 23.50
C THR A 42 2.44 9.45 22.00
N LEU A 43 1.53 10.02 21.20
CA LEU A 43 1.78 10.25 19.78
C LEU A 43 3.00 11.18 19.63
N LYS A 44 4.03 10.70 18.95
CA LYS A 44 5.30 11.41 18.75
C LYS A 44 5.31 12.02 17.36
N PHE A 45 5.33 13.34 17.31
CA PHE A 45 5.47 14.09 16.06
C PHE A 45 6.93 14.54 15.92
N ASN A 46 7.59 14.04 14.90
CA ASN A 46 8.95 14.46 14.52
C ASN A 46 8.88 15.09 13.13
N ASN A 47 9.17 16.38 13.01
CA ASN A 47 9.05 17.12 11.75
C ASN A 47 9.94 16.56 10.63
N SER A 48 11.07 15.92 10.97
CA SER A 48 12.03 15.38 10.01
C SER A 48 11.60 14.04 9.43
N THR A 49 10.79 13.28 10.17
CA THR A 49 10.29 11.95 9.75
C THR A 49 8.78 11.93 9.51
N LEU A 50 8.07 13.04 9.72
CA LEU A 50 6.62 13.15 9.59
C LEU A 50 6.13 12.73 8.20
N LEU A 51 6.91 12.94 7.14
CA LEU A 51 6.63 12.29 5.85
C LEU A 51 7.28 10.92 5.84
N TRP A 52 6.47 9.89 5.60
CA TRP A 52 6.95 8.53 5.54
C TRP A 52 8.01 8.35 4.45
N SER A 53 9.13 7.72 4.82
CA SER A 53 10.18 7.29 3.89
C SER A 53 10.81 6.02 4.40
N SER A 54 11.10 5.08 3.50
CA SER A 54 11.85 3.87 3.84
C SER A 54 13.28 4.19 4.30
N ALA A 55 13.80 5.39 4.08
CA ALA A 55 15.12 5.80 4.57
C ALA A 55 15.12 6.14 6.08
N HIS A 56 13.95 6.35 6.69
CA HIS A 56 13.84 6.71 8.09
C HIS A 56 13.58 5.50 8.98
N GLU A 57 14.05 5.58 10.23
CA GLU A 57 13.61 4.72 11.31
C GLU A 57 12.38 5.35 11.98
N TYR A 58 11.39 4.54 12.35
CA TYR A 58 10.24 4.96 13.15
C TYR A 58 10.16 4.15 14.43
N LYS A 59 10.02 4.81 15.58
CA LYS A 59 9.84 4.16 16.88
C LYS A 59 8.37 4.05 17.23
N VAL A 60 8.04 3.12 18.13
CA VAL A 60 6.68 3.00 18.68
C VAL A 60 6.16 4.37 19.16
N GLY A 61 4.98 4.73 18.67
CA GLY A 61 4.30 6.00 18.91
C GLY A 61 4.58 7.10 17.88
N GLU A 62 5.56 6.96 16.99
CA GLU A 62 5.84 7.98 15.97
C GLU A 62 4.79 8.02 14.87
N VAL A 63 4.40 9.25 14.51
CA VAL A 63 3.42 9.52 13.47
C VAL A 63 4.12 9.76 12.15
N ALA A 64 3.65 9.07 11.10
CA ALA A 64 4.10 9.27 9.73
C ALA A 64 2.91 9.44 8.81
N ARG A 65 2.98 10.47 7.96
CA ARG A 65 2.06 10.71 6.86
C ARG A 65 2.57 9.99 5.62
N LEU A 66 1.74 9.16 5.02
CA LEU A 66 2.04 8.53 3.75
C LEU A 66 1.65 9.46 2.60
N SER A 67 2.61 9.81 1.73
CA SER A 67 2.35 10.74 0.62
C SER A 67 1.38 10.19 -0.44
N PHE A 68 1.21 8.87 -0.49
CA PHE A 68 0.38 8.20 -1.48
C PHE A 68 -1.11 8.50 -1.26
N ASP A 69 -1.65 8.16 -0.10
CA ASP A 69 -3.05 8.35 0.29
C ASP A 69 -3.27 9.64 1.12
N GLY A 70 -2.19 10.26 1.60
CA GLY A 70 -2.24 11.43 2.47
C GLY A 70 -2.57 11.11 3.93
N ASN A 71 -2.79 9.83 4.27
CA ASN A 71 -3.20 9.35 5.59
C ASN A 71 -2.07 9.50 6.61
N LEU A 72 -2.45 9.71 7.87
CA LEU A 72 -1.52 9.70 9.00
C LEU A 72 -1.64 8.38 9.73
N TYR A 73 -0.51 7.75 9.99
CA TYR A 73 -0.40 6.49 10.70
C TYR A 73 0.48 6.65 11.92
N VAL A 74 0.22 5.83 12.94
CA VAL A 74 1.10 5.69 14.11
C VAL A 74 1.81 4.35 14.07
N ALA A 75 3.11 4.36 14.31
CA ALA A 75 3.90 3.14 14.44
C ALA A 75 3.54 2.44 15.77
N VAL A 76 3.02 1.21 15.72
CA VAL A 76 2.73 0.37 16.89
C VAL A 76 3.87 -0.62 17.19
N GLN A 77 4.82 -0.75 16.27
CA GLN A 77 6.10 -1.45 16.46
C GLN A 77 7.24 -0.60 15.88
N ASN A 78 8.47 -0.85 16.30
CA ASN A 78 9.62 -0.18 15.71
C ASN A 78 9.78 -0.59 14.24
N VAL A 79 10.03 0.37 13.36
CA VAL A 79 10.26 0.19 11.93
C VAL A 79 11.70 0.60 11.62
N PRO A 80 12.58 -0.35 11.28
CA PRO A 80 13.97 -0.03 10.94
C PRO A 80 14.09 0.80 9.66
N SER A 81 15.10 1.67 9.60
CA SER A 81 15.51 2.33 8.36
C SER A 81 15.93 1.31 7.31
N GLY A 82 15.56 1.54 6.06
CA GLY A 82 15.82 0.65 4.93
C GLY A 82 14.83 -0.51 4.79
N SER A 83 13.84 -0.63 5.70
CA SER A 83 12.85 -1.70 5.64
C SER A 83 11.79 -1.47 4.54
N THR A 84 11.09 -2.54 4.18
CA THR A 84 9.92 -2.50 3.28
C THR A 84 8.60 -2.34 4.04
N VAL A 85 8.65 -2.14 5.36
CA VAL A 85 7.48 -2.03 6.22
C VAL A 85 6.83 -0.67 6.00
N ARG A 86 5.62 -0.67 5.45
CA ARG A 86 4.90 0.55 5.06
C ARG A 86 3.62 0.77 5.85
N PRO A 87 3.17 2.03 5.99
CA PRO A 87 1.99 2.35 6.79
C PRO A 87 0.70 1.68 6.36
N ASN A 88 0.44 1.62 5.05
CA ASN A 88 -0.83 1.14 4.51
C ASN A 88 -0.86 -0.37 4.20
N THR A 89 0.28 -1.05 4.20
CA THR A 89 0.35 -2.50 3.88
C THR A 89 0.84 -3.38 5.03
N HIS A 90 1.30 -2.79 6.15
CA HIS A 90 1.82 -3.53 7.30
C HIS A 90 1.08 -3.15 8.58
N SER A 91 -0.18 -3.60 8.69
CA SER A 91 -1.05 -3.35 9.85
C SER A 91 -0.51 -3.87 11.19
N SER A 92 0.47 -4.78 11.17
CA SER A 92 1.19 -5.22 12.36
C SER A 92 2.13 -4.17 12.94
N HIS A 93 2.57 -3.20 12.13
CA HIS A 93 3.52 -2.14 12.51
C HIS A 93 2.88 -0.77 12.53
N TRP A 94 1.75 -0.59 11.84
CA TRP A 94 1.11 0.70 11.68
C TRP A 94 -0.39 0.61 11.91
N VAL A 95 -0.93 1.63 12.56
CA VAL A 95 -2.37 1.82 12.71
C VAL A 95 -2.75 3.16 12.10
N LEU A 96 -3.82 3.19 11.32
CA LEU A 96 -4.39 4.41 10.78
C LEU A 96 -4.84 5.31 11.94
N LEU A 97 -4.30 6.53 11.98
CA LEU A 97 -4.63 7.52 13.00
C LEU A 97 -5.68 8.51 12.48
N VAL A 98 -5.47 9.04 11.27
CA VAL A 98 -6.38 9.99 10.61
C VAL A 98 -6.36 9.73 9.11
N GLU A 99 -7.56 9.65 8.52
CA GLU A 99 -7.74 9.67 7.07
C GLU A 99 -7.35 11.04 6.50
N GLY A 100 -6.46 11.02 5.52
CA GLY A 100 -6.07 12.19 4.76
C GLY A 100 -6.84 12.30 3.44
N GLN A 101 -6.46 13.31 2.66
CA GLN A 101 -6.86 13.39 1.27
C GLN A 101 -5.71 12.96 0.37
N GLN A 102 -5.99 12.00 -0.49
CA GLN A 102 -5.07 11.60 -1.55
C GLN A 102 -4.77 12.81 -2.44
N PRO A 103 -3.49 13.11 -2.73
CA PRO A 103 -3.15 14.14 -3.70
C PRO A 103 -3.82 13.87 -5.04
N ALA A 104 -4.49 14.88 -5.61
CA ALA A 104 -5.38 14.71 -6.76
C ALA A 104 -4.73 14.01 -7.97
N ASN A 105 -3.42 14.22 -8.15
CA ASN A 105 -2.64 13.66 -9.26
C ASN A 105 -2.03 12.29 -8.97
N ASN A 106 -1.96 11.85 -7.71
CA ASN A 106 -1.48 10.51 -7.40
C ASN A 106 -2.59 9.53 -7.74
N LYS A 107 -2.29 8.49 -8.54
CA LYS A 107 -3.25 7.46 -8.94
C LYS A 107 -2.71 6.08 -8.64
N ALA A 108 -3.50 5.27 -7.96
CA ALA A 108 -3.15 3.88 -7.72
C ALA A 108 -3.17 3.06 -9.02
N VAL A 109 -2.20 2.17 -9.18
CA VAL A 109 -2.16 1.13 -10.20
C VAL A 109 -1.75 -0.21 -9.58
N PHE A 110 -2.48 -1.27 -9.89
CA PHE A 110 -2.25 -2.60 -9.34
C PHE A 110 -2.64 -3.69 -10.34
N ALA A 111 -2.15 -4.92 -10.10
CA ALA A 111 -2.56 -6.12 -10.81
C ALA A 111 -3.53 -6.92 -9.94
N THR A 112 -4.74 -7.22 -10.41
CA THR A 112 -5.78 -7.85 -9.57
C THR A 112 -5.32 -9.11 -8.84
N SER A 113 -5.75 -9.29 -7.59
CA SER A 113 -5.55 -10.53 -6.82
C SER A 113 -6.19 -11.74 -7.50
N GLN A 114 -7.33 -11.52 -8.16
CA GLN A 114 -8.08 -12.51 -8.92
C GLN A 114 -7.61 -12.62 -10.37
N VAL A 115 -7.90 -13.76 -10.99
CA VAL A 115 -7.68 -14.04 -12.41
C VAL A 115 -9.00 -14.32 -13.11
N TYR A 116 -9.08 -13.97 -14.38
CA TYR A 116 -10.29 -14.07 -15.19
C TYR A 116 -9.99 -14.65 -16.56
N SER A 117 -10.96 -15.35 -17.13
CA SER A 117 -10.89 -15.73 -18.53
C SER A 117 -11.00 -14.50 -19.45
N GLY A 118 -10.79 -14.70 -20.75
CA GLY A 118 -11.00 -13.66 -21.76
C GLY A 118 -12.44 -13.13 -21.81
N ASN A 119 -13.41 -13.80 -21.19
CA ASN A 119 -14.76 -13.25 -21.01
C ASN A 119 -14.82 -12.31 -19.81
N LEU A 120 -14.37 -11.08 -20.00
CA LEU A 120 -14.40 -10.03 -18.99
C LEU A 120 -15.74 -9.29 -18.94
N GLY A 121 -16.61 -9.47 -19.93
CA GLY A 121 -17.81 -8.65 -20.14
C GLY A 121 -17.50 -7.34 -20.88
N GLY A 122 -16.48 -7.35 -21.74
CA GLY A 122 -15.99 -6.16 -22.43
C GLY A 122 -15.22 -5.20 -21.53
N SER A 123 -14.93 -4.00 -22.04
CA SER A 123 -14.21 -2.97 -21.27
C SER A 123 -14.98 -2.55 -20.01
N THR A 124 -16.30 -2.43 -20.09
CA THR A 124 -17.16 -2.13 -18.93
C THR A 124 -17.13 -3.24 -17.88
N GLY A 125 -17.17 -4.52 -18.30
CA GLY A 125 -17.09 -5.64 -17.35
C GLY A 125 -15.71 -5.74 -16.68
N ALA A 126 -14.63 -5.45 -17.42
CA ALA A 126 -13.30 -5.37 -16.84
C ALA A 126 -13.15 -4.19 -15.87
N ASP A 127 -13.72 -3.02 -16.18
CA ASP A 127 -13.78 -1.88 -15.26
C ASP A 127 -14.53 -2.24 -13.98
N ALA A 128 -15.67 -2.92 -14.09
CA ALA A 128 -16.45 -3.37 -12.93
C ALA A 128 -15.66 -4.35 -12.04
N LYS A 129 -14.86 -5.24 -12.63
CA LYS A 129 -13.96 -6.14 -11.88
C LYS A 129 -12.88 -5.36 -11.14
N CYS A 130 -12.27 -4.38 -11.79
CA CYS A 130 -11.30 -3.49 -11.14
C CYS A 130 -11.91 -2.70 -9.99
N GLN A 131 -13.08 -2.10 -10.22
CA GLN A 131 -13.79 -1.33 -9.20
C GLN A 131 -14.18 -2.21 -8.00
N SER A 132 -14.76 -3.38 -8.25
CA SER A 132 -15.20 -4.29 -7.18
C SER A 132 -14.04 -4.76 -6.29
N LEU A 133 -12.84 -4.96 -6.85
CA LEU A 133 -11.67 -5.34 -6.06
C LEU A 133 -11.13 -4.16 -5.26
N ALA A 134 -11.07 -2.96 -5.87
CA ALA A 134 -10.64 -1.76 -5.17
C ALA A 134 -11.59 -1.40 -4.00
N ASP A 135 -12.91 -1.47 -4.21
CA ASP A 135 -13.91 -1.19 -3.18
C ASP A 135 -13.85 -2.18 -2.00
N ALA A 136 -13.37 -3.40 -2.25
CA ALA A 136 -13.23 -4.44 -1.24
C ALA A 136 -11.88 -4.39 -0.50
N SER A 137 -11.00 -3.46 -0.85
CA SER A 137 -9.64 -3.36 -0.30
C SER A 137 -9.50 -2.14 0.62
N ASP A 138 -8.90 -2.37 1.80
CA ASP A 138 -8.53 -1.29 2.71
C ASP A 138 -7.21 -0.60 2.31
N ALA A 139 -6.41 -1.21 1.43
CA ALA A 139 -5.11 -0.69 1.01
C ALA A 139 -5.18 0.14 -0.27
N ALA A 140 -6.10 -0.19 -1.18
CA ALA A 140 -6.36 0.60 -2.38
C ALA A 140 -7.08 1.90 -2.00
N PRO A 141 -6.57 3.08 -2.39
CA PRO A 141 -7.26 4.33 -2.13
C PRO A 141 -8.65 4.37 -2.78
N SER A 142 -9.65 4.91 -2.08
CA SER A 142 -10.99 5.05 -2.65
C SER A 142 -10.96 5.88 -3.94
N GLY A 143 -11.76 5.48 -4.94
CA GLY A 143 -11.87 6.19 -6.20
C GLY A 143 -12.48 5.34 -7.30
N VAL A 144 -12.46 5.88 -8.52
CA VAL A 144 -12.92 5.15 -9.70
C VAL A 144 -11.76 4.39 -10.31
N TYR A 145 -11.92 3.09 -10.51
CA TYR A 145 -10.91 2.22 -11.11
C TYR A 145 -11.38 1.69 -12.46
N LYS A 146 -10.48 1.72 -13.43
CA LYS A 146 -10.71 1.21 -14.78
C LYS A 146 -9.58 0.29 -15.20
N ALA A 147 -9.90 -0.69 -16.01
CA ALA A 147 -8.93 -1.65 -16.52
C ALA A 147 -8.08 -1.04 -17.65
N LEU A 148 -6.77 -1.21 -17.56
CA LEU A 148 -5.81 -0.90 -18.61
C LEU A 148 -5.84 -2.03 -19.65
N LEU A 149 -6.78 -1.92 -20.58
CA LEU A 149 -6.92 -2.83 -21.71
C LEU A 149 -7.51 -2.12 -22.93
N SER A 150 -7.28 -2.70 -24.10
CA SER A 150 -7.86 -2.23 -25.36
C SER A 150 -8.81 -3.25 -25.99
N THR A 151 -9.94 -2.76 -26.49
CA THR A 151 -10.96 -3.48 -27.28
C THR A 151 -11.07 -2.83 -28.66
N SER A 152 -11.99 -3.31 -29.51
CA SER A 152 -12.32 -2.67 -30.79
C SER A 152 -12.80 -1.21 -30.65
N SER A 153 -13.46 -0.88 -29.55
CA SER A 153 -14.12 0.42 -29.33
C SER A 153 -13.40 1.32 -28.33
N THR A 154 -12.50 0.78 -27.51
CA THR A 154 -11.79 1.52 -26.45
C THR A 154 -10.32 1.20 -26.44
N THR A 155 -9.45 2.21 -26.31
CA THR A 155 -8.01 2.05 -26.17
C THR A 155 -7.56 2.24 -24.72
N ALA A 156 -6.41 1.68 -24.35
CA ALA A 156 -5.86 1.83 -23.00
C ALA A 156 -5.51 3.29 -22.64
N THR A 157 -5.29 4.16 -23.64
CA THR A 157 -5.10 5.61 -23.40
C THR A 157 -6.27 6.25 -22.65
N ARG A 158 -7.48 5.66 -22.67
CA ARG A 158 -8.66 6.18 -21.94
C ARG A 158 -8.48 6.24 -20.42
N VAL A 159 -7.54 5.44 -19.88
CA VAL A 159 -7.27 5.38 -18.42
C VAL A 159 -5.99 6.12 -18.04
N ILE A 160 -5.31 6.74 -19.01
CA ILE A 160 -4.03 7.41 -18.82
C ILE A 160 -4.18 8.91 -19.11
N LYS A 161 -3.85 9.74 -18.12
CA LYS A 161 -3.71 11.20 -18.24
C LYS A 161 -2.29 11.64 -17.88
N ASP A 162 -1.79 12.68 -18.52
CA ASP A 162 -0.40 13.14 -18.41
C ASP A 162 -0.10 13.81 -17.07
N GLU A 163 -1.10 14.44 -16.45
CA GLU A 163 -1.01 15.10 -15.15
C GLU A 163 -0.88 14.11 -13.96
N HIS A 164 -1.14 12.82 -14.18
CA HIS A 164 -1.15 11.81 -13.13
C HIS A 164 0.23 11.21 -12.84
N ILE A 165 0.46 10.86 -11.58
CA ILE A 165 1.57 10.06 -11.09
C ILE A 165 0.99 8.69 -10.72
N TYR A 166 1.33 7.66 -11.49
CA TYR A 166 0.86 6.30 -11.23
C TYR A 166 1.75 5.63 -10.20
N MET A 167 1.15 5.12 -9.13
CA MET A 167 1.84 4.56 -7.99
C MET A 167 1.26 3.17 -7.67
N ARG A 168 2.12 2.24 -7.28
CA ARG A 168 1.71 0.96 -6.69
C ARG A 168 0.91 1.21 -5.42
N VAL A 169 0.16 0.21 -4.97
CA VAL A 169 -0.58 0.26 -3.69
C VAL A 169 0.35 0.54 -2.52
N ASP A 170 1.61 0.13 -2.58
CA ASP A 170 2.61 0.45 -1.54
C ASP A 170 3.08 1.91 -1.58
N GLY A 171 2.65 2.73 -2.55
CA GLY A 171 3.02 4.13 -2.71
C GLY A 171 4.34 4.35 -3.43
N ARG A 172 4.90 3.36 -4.12
CA ARG A 172 6.05 3.56 -5.03
C ARG A 172 5.59 4.04 -6.40
N THR A 173 6.25 5.06 -6.93
CA THR A 173 5.98 5.57 -8.28
C THR A 173 6.35 4.53 -9.34
N VAL A 174 5.36 4.14 -10.13
CA VAL A 174 5.50 3.26 -11.29
C VAL A 174 5.95 4.09 -12.49
N ALA A 175 5.23 5.16 -12.79
CA ALA A 175 5.53 6.09 -13.87
C ALA A 175 4.71 7.39 -13.74
N THR A 176 5.02 8.38 -14.56
CA THR A 176 4.25 9.63 -14.67
C THR A 176 3.62 9.77 -16.05
N GLY A 177 2.35 10.14 -16.10
CA GLY A 177 1.64 10.40 -17.34
C GLY A 177 1.69 9.26 -18.35
N SER A 178 1.76 9.63 -19.63
CA SER A 178 1.93 8.70 -20.74
C SER A 178 3.20 7.83 -20.69
N ASN A 179 4.20 8.18 -19.85
CA ASN A 179 5.38 7.34 -19.65
C ASN A 179 5.03 5.96 -19.07
N LEU A 180 3.87 5.82 -18.42
CA LEU A 180 3.39 4.51 -17.98
C LEU A 180 3.35 3.51 -19.14
N LEU A 181 2.96 3.95 -20.34
CA LEU A 181 2.88 3.10 -21.52
C LEU A 181 4.15 3.12 -22.37
N SER A 182 4.82 4.28 -22.47
CA SER A 182 5.91 4.50 -23.42
C SER A 182 7.31 4.19 -22.88
N SER A 183 7.45 3.94 -21.57
CA SER A 183 8.72 3.58 -20.91
C SER A 183 8.58 2.32 -20.05
N THR A 184 9.71 1.72 -19.70
CA THR A 184 9.73 0.67 -18.65
C THR A 184 9.38 1.32 -17.30
N PRO A 185 8.39 0.78 -16.56
CA PRO A 185 8.06 1.27 -15.23
C PRO A 185 9.26 1.31 -14.29
N SER A 186 9.38 2.38 -13.49
CA SER A 186 10.42 2.48 -12.45
C SER A 186 10.27 1.41 -11.37
N TRP A 187 9.02 1.04 -11.09
CA TRP A 187 8.66 -0.11 -10.28
C TRP A 187 7.59 -0.90 -11.02
N GLU A 188 7.71 -2.23 -10.99
CA GLU A 188 6.75 -3.10 -11.66
C GLU A 188 5.38 -3.06 -10.97
N ILE A 189 4.32 -3.24 -11.76
CA ILE A 189 2.95 -3.37 -11.26
C ILE A 189 2.74 -4.83 -10.83
N ASP A 190 3.39 -5.21 -9.74
CA ASP A 190 3.46 -6.59 -9.22
C ASP A 190 2.73 -6.77 -7.88
N LEU A 191 1.97 -5.76 -7.45
CA LEU A 191 1.13 -5.84 -6.26
C LEU A 191 -0.34 -5.87 -6.64
N ASP A 192 -1.11 -6.62 -5.87
CA ASP A 192 -2.57 -6.57 -5.89
C ASP A 192 -3.15 -5.39 -5.13
N GLU A 193 -4.48 -5.24 -5.20
CA GLU A 193 -5.22 -4.18 -4.53
C GLU A 193 -4.96 -4.13 -3.03
N ASN A 194 -4.58 -5.27 -2.42
CA ASN A 194 -4.30 -5.41 -1.00
C ASN A 194 -2.81 -5.24 -0.65
N GLY A 195 -1.96 -4.97 -1.65
CA GLY A 195 -0.53 -4.81 -1.49
C GLY A 195 0.26 -6.12 -1.44
N ASN A 196 -0.35 -7.27 -1.76
CA ASN A 196 0.35 -8.55 -1.84
C ASN A 196 1.04 -8.71 -3.19
N SER A 197 2.23 -9.32 -3.19
CA SER A 197 2.93 -9.63 -4.44
C SER A 197 2.18 -10.67 -5.26
N VAL A 198 2.04 -10.39 -6.55
CA VAL A 198 1.41 -11.25 -7.54
C VAL A 198 2.32 -11.46 -8.74
N THR A 199 2.15 -12.59 -9.42
CA THR A 199 2.84 -12.92 -10.67
C THR A 199 1.85 -13.46 -11.69
N GLY A 200 2.30 -13.61 -12.94
CA GLY A 200 1.54 -14.23 -14.02
C GLY A 200 1.19 -13.27 -15.16
N HIS A 201 0.23 -13.69 -15.99
CA HIS A 201 -0.21 -12.95 -17.18
C HIS A 201 -1.27 -11.90 -16.85
N VAL A 202 -1.37 -10.86 -17.69
CA VAL A 202 -2.37 -9.79 -17.55
C VAL A 202 -3.04 -9.49 -18.89
N TRP A 203 -4.37 -9.44 -18.94
CA TRP A 203 -5.08 -9.05 -20.16
C TRP A 203 -4.88 -7.56 -20.45
N THR A 204 -4.34 -7.25 -21.63
CA THR A 204 -4.06 -5.88 -22.05
C THR A 204 -4.48 -5.61 -23.50
N ASN A 205 -4.16 -6.51 -24.45
CA ASN A 205 -4.31 -6.29 -25.89
C ASN A 205 -3.79 -4.92 -26.36
N THR A 206 -2.70 -4.42 -25.75
CA THR A 206 -2.29 -3.02 -25.87
C THR A 206 -0.81 -2.93 -26.20
N ASN A 207 -0.43 -2.03 -27.11
CA ASN A 207 0.97 -1.71 -27.41
C ASN A 207 1.48 -0.52 -26.59
N ARG A 208 2.79 -0.21 -26.69
CA ARG A 208 3.44 0.92 -25.97
C ARG A 208 2.90 2.33 -26.28
N PHE A 209 2.02 2.47 -27.25
CA PHE A 209 1.33 3.72 -27.58
C PHE A 209 -0.12 3.74 -27.06
N GLY A 210 -0.48 2.76 -26.23
CA GLY A 210 -1.83 2.59 -25.69
C GLY A 210 -2.86 2.17 -26.73
N GLN A 211 -2.43 1.75 -27.92
CA GLN A 211 -3.32 1.32 -29.00
C GLN A 211 -3.55 -0.19 -28.93
N ARG A 212 -4.73 -0.61 -29.40
CA ARG A 212 -5.05 -2.04 -29.54
C ARG A 212 -4.07 -2.72 -30.50
N ILE A 213 -3.67 -3.95 -30.17
CA ILE A 213 -2.87 -4.77 -31.08
C ILE A 213 -3.80 -5.54 -32.01
N ASP A 214 -4.72 -6.31 -31.44
CA ASP A 214 -5.73 -7.04 -32.20
C ASP A 214 -7.07 -6.30 -32.17
N TRP A 215 -7.74 -6.25 -33.32
CA TRP A 215 -8.94 -5.44 -33.49
C TRP A 215 -10.11 -5.90 -32.62
N ARG A 216 -10.34 -7.21 -32.49
CA ARG A 216 -11.52 -7.77 -31.81
C ARG A 216 -11.19 -9.07 -31.08
N VAL A 217 -10.28 -8.99 -30.12
CA VAL A 217 -9.80 -10.17 -29.41
C VAL A 217 -10.75 -10.67 -28.34
N CYS A 218 -10.85 -11.99 -28.19
CA CYS A 218 -11.81 -12.65 -27.29
C CYS A 218 -13.25 -12.16 -27.51
N ASN A 219 -13.61 -11.88 -28.77
CA ASN A 219 -14.82 -11.15 -29.16
C ASN A 219 -15.01 -9.84 -28.34
N ASP A 220 -14.00 -8.98 -28.31
CA ASP A 220 -13.90 -7.79 -27.43
C ASP A 220 -13.99 -8.13 -25.94
N PHE A 221 -13.28 -9.18 -25.53
CA PHE A 221 -13.32 -9.70 -24.16
C PHE A 221 -14.73 -10.04 -23.65
N THR A 222 -15.58 -10.60 -24.53
CA THR A 222 -16.91 -11.13 -24.17
C THR A 222 -17.02 -12.64 -24.35
N SER A 223 -15.92 -13.29 -24.73
CA SER A 223 -15.87 -14.73 -24.99
C SER A 223 -14.61 -15.35 -24.42
N SER A 224 -14.75 -16.57 -23.91
CA SER A 224 -13.65 -17.42 -23.48
C SER A 224 -13.44 -18.60 -24.45
N SER A 225 -13.91 -18.49 -25.69
CA SER A 225 -13.75 -19.53 -26.71
C SER A 225 -12.28 -19.77 -27.01
N THR A 226 -11.90 -21.03 -27.19
CA THR A 226 -10.56 -21.41 -27.69
C THR A 226 -10.38 -21.05 -29.17
N VAL A 227 -11.48 -20.85 -29.89
CA VAL A 227 -11.51 -20.44 -31.30
C VAL A 227 -12.06 -19.02 -31.36
N ASP A 228 -11.22 -18.07 -31.76
CA ASP A 228 -11.62 -16.70 -32.05
C ASP A 228 -11.28 -16.38 -33.51
N MET A 229 -12.30 -16.03 -34.30
CA MET A 229 -12.14 -15.75 -35.73
C MET A 229 -11.26 -14.53 -36.02
N TYR A 230 -11.06 -13.66 -35.03
CA TYR A 230 -10.24 -12.46 -35.12
C TYR A 230 -8.91 -12.58 -34.37
N SER A 231 -8.71 -13.67 -33.61
CA SER A 231 -7.40 -14.03 -33.09
C SER A 231 -7.27 -15.55 -32.87
N ASN A 232 -6.74 -16.23 -33.88
CA ASN A 232 -6.51 -17.68 -33.83
C ASN A 232 -5.59 -18.12 -32.67
N ASN A 233 -4.76 -17.21 -32.14
CA ASN A 233 -3.79 -17.53 -31.09
C ASN A 233 -4.21 -17.01 -29.70
N GLY A 234 -5.21 -16.12 -29.61
CA GLY A 234 -5.66 -15.49 -28.35
C GLY A 234 -5.26 -14.03 -28.18
N SER A 235 -5.39 -13.47 -26.97
CA SER A 235 -5.01 -12.07 -26.74
C SER A 235 -3.56 -11.91 -26.36
N VAL A 236 -2.97 -10.84 -26.87
CA VAL A 236 -1.74 -10.32 -26.30
C VAL A 236 -1.97 -9.97 -24.83
N VAL A 237 -1.05 -10.45 -24.00
CA VAL A 237 -1.04 -10.27 -22.54
C VAL A 237 0.29 -9.69 -22.08
N GLY A 238 0.21 -8.96 -20.97
CA GLY A 238 1.35 -8.61 -20.16
C GLY A 238 1.88 -9.78 -19.34
N ILE A 239 3.13 -9.67 -18.86
CA ILE A 239 3.76 -10.60 -17.92
C ILE A 239 4.31 -9.80 -16.74
N ILE A 240 3.82 -10.08 -15.53
CA ILE A 240 4.31 -9.46 -14.30
C ILE A 240 5.66 -10.09 -13.91
N GLY A 241 6.63 -9.30 -13.47
CA GLY A 241 7.92 -9.80 -12.94
C GLY A 241 9.11 -9.71 -13.89
N THR A 242 9.02 -8.98 -15.00
CA THR A 242 10.00 -9.08 -16.10
C THR A 242 10.93 -7.88 -16.29
N GLY A 243 10.73 -6.78 -15.57
CA GLY A 243 11.56 -5.58 -15.65
C GLY A 243 11.66 -4.96 -17.06
N SER A 244 10.74 -5.27 -17.96
CA SER A 244 10.79 -4.88 -19.37
C SER A 244 9.40 -4.57 -19.91
N PHE A 245 9.30 -4.10 -21.16
CA PHE A 245 8.01 -3.81 -21.81
C PHE A 245 7.06 -5.01 -21.93
N THR A 246 7.53 -6.23 -21.67
CA THR A 246 6.67 -7.42 -21.66
C THR A 246 5.62 -7.38 -20.57
N TRP A 247 5.72 -6.47 -19.59
CA TRP A 247 4.65 -6.18 -18.64
C TRP A 247 3.34 -5.79 -19.35
N LEU A 248 3.40 -5.17 -20.53
CA LEU A 248 2.21 -4.75 -21.28
C LEU A 248 1.86 -5.71 -22.41
N ASN A 249 2.84 -6.24 -23.14
CA ASN A 249 2.61 -7.08 -24.32
C ASN A 249 3.69 -8.15 -24.51
N GLY A 250 3.85 -9.03 -23.53
CA GLY A 250 4.92 -10.04 -23.49
C GLY A 250 4.67 -11.31 -24.30
N THR A 251 3.42 -11.78 -24.37
CA THR A 251 3.08 -13.04 -25.07
C THR A 251 1.63 -13.04 -25.51
N VAL A 252 1.18 -14.14 -26.12
CA VAL A 252 -0.21 -14.37 -26.50
C VAL A 252 -0.79 -15.49 -25.64
N LEU A 253 -2.04 -15.32 -25.19
CA LEU A 253 -2.75 -16.27 -24.35
C LEU A 253 -4.16 -16.52 -24.89
N SER A 254 -4.55 -17.79 -25.08
CA SER A 254 -5.90 -18.15 -25.53
C SER A 254 -6.97 -17.72 -24.53
N CYS A 255 -8.13 -17.28 -25.03
CA CYS A 255 -9.19 -16.63 -24.24
C CYS A 255 -9.83 -17.54 -23.17
N ASN A 256 -9.62 -18.85 -23.23
CA ASN A 256 -10.08 -19.81 -22.21
C ASN A 256 -9.14 -19.94 -21.00
N ASN A 257 -7.92 -19.39 -21.08
CA ASN A 257 -7.01 -19.33 -19.93
C ASN A 257 -7.39 -18.17 -19.01
N ASN A 258 -6.87 -18.18 -17.79
CA ASN A 258 -7.08 -17.10 -16.83
C ASN A 258 -5.84 -16.19 -16.74
N ALA A 259 -6.07 -14.88 -16.74
CA ALA A 259 -5.06 -13.86 -16.51
C ALA A 259 -5.62 -12.74 -15.61
N ARG A 260 -4.74 -11.94 -15.03
CA ARG A 260 -5.09 -10.80 -14.17
C ARG A 260 -5.53 -9.60 -15.02
N LEU A 261 -5.94 -8.52 -14.36
CA LEU A 261 -6.14 -7.20 -14.95
C LEU A 261 -5.20 -6.19 -14.30
N TYR A 262 -4.73 -5.21 -15.06
CA TYR A 262 -4.20 -3.99 -14.47
C TYR A 262 -5.33 -2.99 -14.25
N CYS A 263 -5.46 -2.51 -13.02
CA CYS A 263 -6.49 -1.56 -12.62
C CYS A 263 -5.85 -0.21 -12.31
N VAL A 264 -6.39 0.86 -12.88
CA VAL A 264 -5.85 2.21 -12.81
C VAL A 264 -6.91 3.15 -12.25
N GLN A 265 -6.57 3.87 -11.18
CA GLN A 265 -7.43 4.91 -10.60
C GLN A 265 -7.53 6.14 -11.53
N GLN A 266 -8.70 6.79 -11.57
CA GLN A 266 -9.04 7.85 -12.55
C GLN A 266 -8.96 9.29 -12.02
#